data_AF-A0A2D5X661-F1
#
_entry.id   AF-A0A2D5X661-F1
#
_cell.length_a   1.000
_cell.length_b   1.000
_cell.length_c   1.000
_cell.angle_alpha   90.00
_cell.angle_beta   90.00
_cell.angle_gamma   90.00
#
_symmetry.space_group_name_H-M   'P 1'
#
loop_
_entity.id
_entity.type
_entity.pdbx_description
1 polymer ?
#
loop_
_entity_poly.entity_id
_entity_poly.type
_entity_poly.pdbx_seq_one_letter_code
_entity_poly.pdbx_strand_id
1 'polypeptide(L)'
;MKRRRWTKQRVIEAIQARNAEGLPMTGVRNTDSGLCSAAYKHFGNWRNAVIAAGLKEKLRRTWDRATVIRLLQARYQSGKSMTSAWKDDWTLVSAGQRYFGDWGKALQAAGIDPPQHKSWTKTKVVAAIRERQQKGLSLTSVWQDDRLLYRGAICRYGTWNDALAAAGIQFERTKWSKPLILAELNAWRRDHPDSTSIVRDNRRLAVAARKYFGSLEKAFAEAGIESKHRKWSPERVIECIQDAYIKRVPLSSGRQDAKLVSAATRFFGSWHDALVAASVLRRDVQTQLKQRWTKERVIKAVRERHDSEHDGSVWQEDRRLTSVANRYFGGWHSALRAAGLKPQYQKWTKDKIVKCIRDLHRRRQGLKHIWNEDGPLACAAKHHFGGWHDALIAAGVMKEAERPAPRKKWCTQRVIDEIRSRKQQGHSLSSVAPCNRQLVLAAKRYFENWSNALAAAQVTSENQRQG
;
A
#
# COMPACT_ATOMS: atom_id res chain seq x y z
N MET A 1 -35.45 -40.97 -47.02
CA MET A 1 -35.52 -39.50 -47.10
C MET A 1 -35.80 -39.07 -48.53
N LYS A 2 -36.92 -38.39 -48.81
CA LYS A 2 -37.27 -37.91 -50.16
C LYS A 2 -36.32 -36.76 -50.55
N ARG A 3 -35.55 -36.92 -51.63
CA ARG A 3 -34.65 -35.87 -52.16
C ARG A 3 -35.50 -34.65 -52.56
N ARG A 4 -35.14 -33.47 -52.07
CA ARG A 4 -35.77 -32.19 -52.51
C ARG A 4 -35.63 -32.08 -54.03
N ARG A 5 -36.74 -32.02 -54.76
CA ARG A 5 -36.74 -31.76 -56.20
C ARG A 5 -36.59 -30.25 -56.41
N TRP A 6 -35.46 -29.84 -56.96
CA TRP A 6 -35.14 -28.45 -57.27
C TRP A 6 -35.60 -28.08 -58.69
N THR A 7 -36.29 -26.94 -58.80
CA THR A 7 -36.63 -26.28 -60.06
C THR A 7 -36.13 -24.84 -59.99
N LYS A 8 -36.03 -24.14 -61.13
CA LYS A 8 -35.65 -22.71 -61.17
C LYS A 8 -36.48 -21.87 -60.19
N GLN A 9 -37.80 -22.08 -60.18
CA GLN A 9 -38.73 -21.38 -59.30
C GLN A 9 -38.49 -21.68 -57.81
N ARG A 10 -38.29 -22.95 -57.44
CA ARG A 10 -38.04 -23.34 -56.04
C ARG A 10 -36.71 -22.83 -55.49
N VAL A 11 -35.71 -22.65 -56.35
CA VAL A 11 -34.44 -22.01 -55.95
C VAL A 11 -34.66 -20.53 -55.67
N ILE A 12 -35.46 -19.83 -56.48
CA ILE A 12 -35.83 -18.42 -56.24
C ILE A 12 -36.60 -18.28 -54.92
N GLU A 13 -37.64 -19.09 -54.72
CA GLU A 13 -38.45 -19.10 -53.49
C GLU A 13 -37.59 -19.38 -52.26
N ALA A 14 -36.67 -20.35 -52.33
CA ALA A 14 -35.77 -20.66 -51.22
C ALA A 14 -34.78 -19.53 -50.90
N ILE A 15 -34.32 -18.80 -51.92
CA ILE A 15 -33.47 -17.62 -51.73
C ILE A 15 -34.27 -16.47 -51.10
N GLN A 16 -35.52 -16.25 -51.53
CA GLN A 16 -36.41 -15.24 -50.96
C GLN A 16 -36.79 -15.56 -49.51
N ALA A 17 -37.14 -16.82 -49.22
CA ALA A 17 -37.43 -17.29 -47.86
C ALA A 17 -36.23 -17.09 -46.94
N ARG A 18 -35.03 -17.49 -47.40
CA ARG A 18 -33.79 -17.25 -46.65
C ARG A 18 -33.53 -15.77 -46.38
N ASN A 19 -33.93 -14.87 -47.28
CA ASN A 19 -33.79 -13.43 -47.11
C ASN A 19 -34.81 -12.88 -46.11
N ALA A 20 -36.06 -13.35 -46.18
CA ALA A 20 -37.11 -13.00 -45.24
C ALA A 20 -36.79 -13.45 -43.81
N GLU A 21 -36.12 -14.60 -43.66
CA GLU A 21 -35.61 -15.12 -42.39
C GLU A 21 -34.36 -14.38 -41.87
N GLY A 22 -33.84 -13.41 -42.63
CA GLY A 22 -32.66 -12.63 -42.24
C GLY A 22 -31.34 -13.43 -42.23
N LEU A 23 -31.32 -14.62 -42.85
CA LEU A 23 -30.14 -15.48 -42.86
C LEU A 23 -29.06 -14.95 -43.81
N PRO A 24 -27.77 -15.16 -43.50
CA PRO A 24 -26.68 -14.70 -44.35
C PRO A 24 -26.75 -15.30 -45.77
N MET A 25 -26.67 -14.42 -46.78
CA MET A 25 -26.58 -14.77 -48.20
C MET A 25 -25.16 -15.17 -48.63
N THR A 26 -24.19 -15.01 -47.73
CA THR A 26 -22.80 -15.44 -47.89
C THR A 26 -22.59 -16.80 -47.23
N GLY A 27 -21.77 -17.67 -47.83
CA GLY A 27 -21.42 -18.96 -47.22
C GLY A 27 -22.50 -20.04 -47.32
N VAL A 28 -23.50 -19.87 -48.20
CA VAL A 28 -24.65 -20.81 -48.33
C VAL A 28 -24.23 -22.24 -48.66
N ARG A 29 -23.07 -22.45 -49.29
CA ARG A 29 -22.49 -23.79 -49.51
C ARG A 29 -22.35 -24.59 -48.22
N ASN A 30 -22.02 -23.94 -47.10
CA ASN A 30 -21.77 -24.60 -45.81
C ASN A 30 -23.05 -24.81 -45.00
N THR A 31 -24.11 -24.02 -45.26
CA THR A 31 -25.36 -24.08 -44.50
C THR A 31 -26.48 -24.83 -45.23
N ASP A 32 -26.57 -24.70 -46.55
CA ASP A 32 -27.50 -25.45 -47.40
C ASP A 32 -26.81 -25.75 -48.73
N SER A 33 -26.00 -26.82 -48.72
CA SER A 33 -25.25 -27.30 -49.88
C SER A 33 -26.16 -27.73 -51.03
N GLY A 34 -27.39 -28.17 -50.72
CA GLY A 34 -28.40 -28.57 -51.71
C GLY A 34 -28.94 -27.37 -52.48
N LEU A 35 -29.33 -26.30 -51.79
CA LEU A 35 -29.76 -25.03 -52.40
C LEU A 35 -28.63 -24.39 -53.20
N CYS A 36 -27.41 -24.38 -52.65
CA CYS A 36 -26.23 -23.87 -53.35
C CYS A 36 -26.00 -24.63 -54.66
N SER A 37 -25.95 -25.97 -54.62
CA SER A 37 -25.75 -26.80 -55.82
C SER A 37 -26.88 -26.62 -56.85
N ALA A 38 -28.13 -26.47 -56.40
CA ALA A 38 -29.27 -26.20 -57.28
C ALA A 38 -29.19 -24.82 -57.95
N ALA A 39 -28.73 -23.79 -57.23
CA ALA A 39 -28.49 -22.46 -57.79
C ALA A 39 -27.41 -22.49 -58.88
N TYR A 40 -26.30 -23.20 -58.65
CA TYR A 40 -25.28 -23.41 -59.68
C TYR A 40 -25.84 -24.17 -60.89
N LYS A 41 -26.61 -25.24 -60.68
CA LYS A 41 -27.17 -26.05 -61.76
C LYS A 41 -28.17 -25.31 -62.64
N HIS A 42 -29.04 -24.48 -62.05
CA HIS A 42 -30.15 -23.84 -62.76
C HIS A 42 -29.87 -22.42 -63.25
N PHE A 43 -28.95 -21.69 -62.60
CA PHE A 43 -28.61 -20.29 -62.90
C PHE A 43 -27.12 -20.06 -63.19
N GLY A 44 -26.31 -21.12 -63.20
CA GLY A 44 -24.87 -21.10 -63.46
C GLY A 44 -24.03 -20.71 -62.25
N ASN A 45 -24.47 -19.72 -61.47
CA ASN A 45 -23.82 -19.33 -60.23
C ASN A 45 -24.83 -18.80 -59.19
N TRP A 46 -24.40 -18.73 -57.93
CA TRP A 46 -25.23 -18.24 -56.81
C TRP A 46 -25.74 -16.81 -57.03
N ARG A 47 -24.90 -15.94 -57.60
CA ARG A 47 -25.22 -14.53 -57.84
C ARG A 47 -26.38 -14.35 -58.82
N ASN A 48 -26.38 -15.10 -59.92
CA ASN A 48 -27.44 -15.08 -60.91
C ASN A 48 -28.77 -15.55 -60.32
N ALA A 49 -28.74 -16.55 -59.43
CA ALA A 49 -29.94 -17.01 -58.72
C ALA A 49 -30.48 -15.94 -57.74
N VAL A 50 -29.60 -15.20 -57.05
CA VAL A 50 -29.97 -14.09 -56.15
C VAL A 50 -30.54 -12.90 -56.93
N ILE A 51 -29.94 -12.56 -58.08
CA ILE A 51 -30.46 -11.52 -58.98
C ILE A 51 -31.82 -11.93 -59.55
N ALA A 52 -31.95 -13.18 -60.02
CA ALA A 52 -33.23 -13.73 -60.51
C ALA A 52 -34.31 -13.78 -59.42
N ALA A 53 -33.91 -13.85 -58.15
CA ALA A 53 -34.81 -13.75 -56.99
C ALA A 53 -35.23 -12.31 -56.64
N GLY A 54 -34.80 -11.31 -57.41
CA GLY A 54 -35.16 -9.90 -57.21
C GLY A 54 -34.41 -9.21 -56.08
N LEU A 55 -33.39 -9.86 -55.50
CA LEU A 55 -32.59 -9.29 -54.42
C LEU A 55 -31.43 -8.48 -55.01
N LYS A 56 -31.45 -7.15 -54.81
CA LYS A 56 -30.29 -6.29 -55.12
C LYS A 56 -29.14 -6.65 -54.16
N GLU A 57 -28.18 -7.42 -54.64
CA GLU A 57 -27.01 -7.78 -53.85
C GLU A 57 -26.25 -6.51 -53.44
N LYS A 58 -25.84 -6.41 -52.17
CA LYS A 58 -24.79 -5.47 -51.75
C LYS A 58 -23.51 -5.90 -52.47
N LEU A 59 -23.33 -5.40 -53.69
CA LEU A 59 -22.25 -5.73 -54.59
C LEU A 59 -20.92 -5.72 -53.84
N ARG A 60 -20.15 -6.81 -53.96
CA ARG A 60 -18.74 -6.81 -53.58
C ARG A 60 -18.11 -5.55 -54.17
N ARG A 61 -17.50 -4.74 -53.31
CA ARG A 61 -16.79 -3.53 -53.70
C ARG A 61 -15.82 -3.86 -54.83
N THR A 62 -16.05 -3.27 -56.00
CA THR A 62 -15.09 -3.30 -57.09
C THR A 62 -13.94 -2.38 -56.72
N TRP A 63 -12.72 -2.84 -56.95
CA TRP A 63 -11.52 -2.10 -56.60
C TRP A 63 -10.87 -1.56 -57.86
N ASP A 64 -10.56 -0.27 -57.84
CA ASP A 64 -9.68 0.40 -58.77
C ASP A 64 -8.89 1.47 -58.01
N ARG A 65 -7.88 2.07 -58.67
CA ARG A 65 -7.02 3.09 -58.04
C ARG A 65 -7.84 4.28 -57.50
N ALA A 66 -8.83 4.74 -58.25
CA ALA A 66 -9.69 5.88 -57.88
C ALA A 66 -10.58 5.58 -56.66
N THR A 67 -11.16 4.39 -56.59
CA THR A 67 -12.02 3.93 -55.49
C THR A 67 -11.22 3.75 -54.21
N VAL A 68 -9.97 3.27 -54.29
CA VAL A 68 -9.07 3.22 -53.15
C VAL A 68 -8.78 4.64 -52.64
N ILE A 69 -8.36 5.57 -53.51
CA ILE A 69 -8.07 6.97 -53.12
C ILE A 69 -9.28 7.63 -52.48
N ARG A 70 -10.45 7.57 -53.12
CA ARG A 70 -11.70 8.14 -52.61
C ARG A 70 -12.05 7.64 -51.22
N LEU A 71 -11.83 6.35 -50.96
CA LEU A 71 -12.19 5.73 -49.69
C LEU A 71 -11.13 5.94 -48.61
N LEU A 72 -9.86 6.13 -48.98
CA LEU A 72 -8.83 6.65 -48.06
C LEU A 72 -9.16 8.09 -47.64
N GLN A 73 -9.51 8.96 -48.58
CA GLN A 73 -9.91 10.34 -48.30
C GLN A 73 -11.16 10.40 -47.41
N ALA A 74 -12.20 9.61 -47.72
CA ALA A 74 -13.40 9.55 -46.89
C ALA A 74 -13.10 9.01 -45.47
N ARG A 75 -12.19 8.03 -45.35
CA ARG A 75 -11.75 7.52 -44.04
C ARG A 75 -10.96 8.57 -43.26
N TYR A 76 -10.15 9.38 -43.94
CA TYR A 76 -9.39 10.47 -43.34
C TYR A 76 -10.30 11.62 -42.87
N GLN A 77 -11.25 12.05 -43.70
CA GLN A 77 -12.24 13.07 -43.36
C GLN A 77 -13.14 12.66 -42.20
N SER A 78 -13.44 11.37 -42.05
CA SER A 78 -14.21 10.84 -40.91
C SER A 78 -13.37 10.67 -39.63
N GLY A 79 -12.12 11.11 -39.60
CA GLY A 79 -11.25 11.08 -38.42
C GLY A 79 -10.83 9.68 -37.97
N LYS A 80 -11.03 8.65 -38.80
CA LYS A 80 -10.67 7.27 -38.47
C LYS A 80 -9.17 7.06 -38.59
N SER A 81 -8.60 6.23 -37.73
CA SER A 81 -7.17 5.92 -37.74
C SER A 81 -6.71 5.30 -39.08
N MET A 82 -5.66 5.89 -39.68
CA MET A 82 -4.98 5.36 -40.88
C MET A 82 -3.98 4.25 -40.56
N THR A 83 -3.39 4.27 -39.36
CA THR A 83 -2.37 3.30 -38.92
C THR A 83 -2.99 1.94 -38.59
N SER A 84 -4.23 1.93 -38.12
CA SER A 84 -4.95 0.71 -37.73
C SER A 84 -6.10 0.37 -38.68
N ALA A 85 -6.05 0.84 -39.93
CA ALA A 85 -7.10 0.60 -40.93
C ALA A 85 -7.37 -0.89 -41.19
N TRP A 86 -6.37 -1.75 -40.98
CA TRP A 86 -6.48 -3.21 -41.12
C TRP A 86 -7.45 -3.86 -40.14
N LYS A 87 -7.74 -3.23 -39.00
CA LYS A 87 -8.70 -3.74 -38.01
C LYS A 87 -10.15 -3.58 -38.48
N ASP A 88 -10.45 -2.50 -39.20
CA ASP A 88 -11.81 -2.12 -39.55
C ASP A 88 -12.16 -2.46 -41.00
N ASP A 89 -11.19 -2.33 -41.92
CA ASP A 89 -11.39 -2.58 -43.35
C ASP A 89 -10.11 -3.17 -43.97
N TRP A 90 -9.88 -4.46 -43.69
CA TRP A 90 -8.81 -5.23 -44.31
C TRP A 90 -8.87 -5.21 -45.84
N THR A 91 -10.09 -5.16 -46.41
CA THR A 91 -10.26 -5.17 -47.87
C THR A 91 -9.72 -3.90 -48.53
N LEU A 92 -9.86 -2.75 -47.87
CA LEU A 92 -9.23 -1.49 -48.28
C LEU A 92 -7.71 -1.53 -48.13
N VAL A 93 -7.18 -2.08 -47.04
CA VAL A 93 -5.73 -2.23 -46.87
C VAL A 93 -5.13 -3.12 -47.95
N SER A 94 -5.74 -4.28 -48.20
CA SER A 94 -5.31 -5.21 -49.23
C SER A 94 -5.40 -4.60 -50.63
N ALA A 95 -6.47 -3.85 -50.93
CA ALA A 95 -6.58 -3.14 -52.20
C ALA A 95 -5.54 -2.01 -52.33
N GLY A 96 -5.30 -1.23 -51.27
CA GLY A 96 -4.25 -0.20 -51.26
C GLY A 96 -2.88 -0.79 -51.60
N GLN A 97 -2.52 -1.89 -50.95
CA GLN A 97 -1.28 -2.63 -51.24
C GLN A 97 -1.26 -3.19 -52.67
N ARG A 98 -2.37 -3.76 -53.16
CA ARG A 98 -2.45 -4.35 -54.50
C ARG A 98 -2.31 -3.32 -55.63
N TYR A 99 -2.95 -2.16 -55.52
CA TYR A 99 -3.00 -1.17 -56.61
C TYR A 99 -1.87 -0.14 -56.59
N PHE A 100 -1.27 0.10 -55.41
CA PHE A 100 -0.20 1.10 -55.20
C PHE A 100 1.12 0.48 -54.68
N GLY A 101 1.16 -0.84 -54.48
CA GLY A 101 2.33 -1.60 -54.00
C GLY A 101 2.50 -1.58 -52.48
N ASP A 102 2.27 -0.43 -51.84
CA ASP A 102 2.36 -0.29 -50.39
C ASP A 102 1.25 0.63 -49.84
N TRP A 103 0.87 0.43 -48.58
CA TRP A 103 -0.14 1.24 -47.89
C TRP A 103 0.30 2.70 -47.76
N GLY A 104 1.58 2.97 -47.51
CA GLY A 104 2.11 4.33 -47.43
C GLY A 104 2.01 5.06 -48.77
N LYS A 105 2.30 4.37 -49.88
CA LYS A 105 2.14 4.91 -51.24
C LYS A 105 0.67 5.19 -51.60
N ALA A 106 -0.25 4.33 -51.15
CA ALA A 106 -1.68 4.55 -51.31
C ALA A 106 -2.16 5.80 -50.55
N LEU A 107 -1.66 6.03 -49.33
CA LEU A 107 -1.94 7.25 -48.56
C LEU A 107 -1.38 8.49 -49.24
N GLN A 108 -0.13 8.45 -49.72
CA GLN A 108 0.47 9.55 -50.48
C GLN A 108 -0.32 9.89 -51.75
N ALA A 109 -0.74 8.87 -52.52
CA ALA A 109 -1.59 9.06 -53.70
C ALA A 109 -2.97 9.65 -53.37
N ALA A 110 -3.43 9.50 -52.12
CA ALA A 110 -4.64 10.11 -51.62
C ALA A 110 -4.43 11.53 -51.02
N GLY A 111 -3.20 12.04 -51.03
CA GLY A 111 -2.83 13.33 -50.43
C GLY A 111 -2.71 13.29 -48.91
N ILE A 112 -2.53 12.11 -48.33
CA ILE A 112 -2.42 11.89 -46.88
C ILE A 112 -0.97 11.52 -46.56
N ASP A 113 -0.33 12.30 -45.69
CA ASP A 113 1.02 11.98 -45.24
C ASP A 113 1.03 10.69 -44.40
N PRO A 114 1.77 9.66 -44.84
CA PRO A 114 1.80 8.40 -44.12
C PRO A 114 2.55 8.58 -42.80
N PRO A 115 2.11 7.93 -41.70
CA PRO A 115 2.84 7.94 -40.45
C PRO A 115 4.24 7.35 -40.66
N GLN A 116 5.27 8.08 -40.24
CA GLN A 116 6.66 7.64 -40.36
C GLN A 116 6.90 6.43 -39.45
N HIS A 117 6.83 5.23 -40.02
CA HIS A 117 7.30 4.03 -39.35
C HIS A 117 8.83 4.02 -39.40
N LYS A 118 9.47 4.36 -38.26
CA LYS A 118 10.93 4.27 -38.12
C LYS A 118 11.33 2.81 -38.28
N SER A 119 11.75 2.42 -39.48
CA SER A 119 12.19 1.07 -39.78
C SER A 119 13.56 0.83 -39.17
N TRP A 120 13.60 0.03 -38.11
CA TRP A 120 14.86 -0.38 -37.48
C TRP A 120 15.51 -1.48 -38.31
N THR A 121 16.56 -1.15 -39.04
CA THR A 121 17.50 -2.11 -39.64
C THR A 121 18.63 -2.41 -38.64
N LYS A 122 19.35 -3.52 -38.83
CA LYS A 122 20.53 -3.86 -38.02
C LYS A 122 21.52 -2.69 -37.93
N THR A 123 21.82 -2.07 -39.07
CA THR A 123 22.71 -0.90 -39.16
C THR A 123 22.18 0.33 -38.41
N LYS A 124 20.88 0.66 -38.56
CA LYS A 124 20.25 1.79 -37.86
C LYS A 124 20.21 1.60 -36.34
N VAL A 125 19.99 0.37 -35.88
CA VAL A 125 20.03 0.04 -34.44
C VAL A 125 21.43 0.30 -33.88
N VAL A 126 22.48 -0.21 -34.54
CA VAL A 126 23.87 0.01 -34.11
C VAL A 126 24.23 1.50 -34.13
N ALA A 127 23.87 2.22 -35.19
CA ALA A 127 24.10 3.66 -35.29
C ALA A 127 23.41 4.44 -34.15
N ALA A 128 22.15 4.12 -33.86
CA ALA A 128 21.40 4.77 -32.78
C ALA A 128 21.94 4.43 -31.38
N ILE A 129 22.43 3.21 -31.16
CA ILE A 129 23.10 2.81 -29.91
C ILE A 129 24.40 3.63 -29.72
N ARG A 130 25.22 3.77 -30.77
CA ARG A 130 26.46 4.56 -30.73
C ARG A 130 26.20 6.05 -30.54
N GLU A 131 25.21 6.60 -31.24
CA GLU A 131 24.79 7.99 -31.06
C GLU A 131 24.33 8.25 -29.62
N ARG A 132 23.56 7.31 -29.05
CA ARG A 132 23.11 7.38 -27.66
C ARG A 132 24.28 7.33 -26.67
N GLN A 133 25.29 6.51 -26.94
CA GLN A 133 26.53 6.45 -26.15
C GLN A 133 27.33 7.76 -26.23
N GLN A 134 27.48 8.33 -27.42
CA GLN A 134 28.18 9.62 -27.63
C GLN A 134 27.47 10.77 -26.90
N LYS A 135 26.14 10.73 -26.85
CA LYS A 135 25.32 11.70 -26.10
C LYS A 135 25.34 11.48 -24.58
N GLY A 136 26.07 10.48 -24.07
CA GLY A 136 26.14 10.16 -22.64
C GLY A 136 24.82 9.65 -22.04
N LEU A 137 23.87 9.22 -22.89
CA LEU A 137 22.56 8.76 -22.46
C LEU A 137 22.65 7.32 -21.94
N SER A 138 21.83 7.00 -20.94
CA SER A 138 21.81 5.68 -20.31
C SER A 138 21.55 4.57 -21.34
N LEU A 139 22.44 3.58 -21.38
CA LEU A 139 22.32 2.35 -22.19
C LEU A 139 21.63 1.20 -21.43
N THR A 140 21.31 1.39 -20.14
CA THR A 140 20.70 0.37 -19.28
C THR A 140 19.18 0.53 -19.22
N SER A 141 18.67 1.76 -19.28
CA SER A 141 17.23 2.10 -19.17
C SER A 141 16.55 2.35 -20.52
N VAL A 142 17.14 1.93 -21.65
CA VAL A 142 16.64 2.25 -23.00
C VAL A 142 15.19 1.78 -23.24
N TRP A 143 14.76 0.71 -22.57
CA TRP A 143 13.38 0.23 -22.63
C TRP A 143 12.35 1.23 -22.08
N GLN A 144 12.76 2.16 -21.21
CA GLN A 144 11.93 3.26 -20.70
C GLN A 144 12.04 4.49 -21.61
N ASP A 145 13.26 4.86 -21.96
CA ASP A 145 13.56 6.13 -22.61
C ASP A 145 13.29 6.13 -24.13
N ASP A 146 13.58 5.02 -24.80
CA ASP A 146 13.34 4.83 -26.25
C ASP A 146 12.85 3.41 -26.54
N ARG A 147 11.53 3.23 -26.34
CA ARG A 147 10.83 1.96 -26.57
C ARG A 147 10.96 1.46 -28.00
N LEU A 148 11.08 2.37 -28.98
CA LEU A 148 11.14 1.99 -30.40
C LEU A 148 12.52 1.43 -30.72
N LEU A 149 13.59 2.09 -30.29
CA LEU A 149 14.96 1.57 -30.43
C LEU A 149 15.11 0.23 -29.70
N TYR A 150 14.60 0.13 -28.47
CA TYR A 150 14.66 -1.11 -27.70
C TYR A 150 13.94 -2.25 -28.44
N ARG A 151 12.70 -2.05 -28.89
CA ARG A 151 11.97 -3.07 -29.67
C ARG A 151 12.67 -3.39 -30.98
N GLY A 152 13.18 -2.38 -31.69
CA GLY A 152 13.94 -2.55 -32.92
C GLY A 152 15.19 -3.41 -32.71
N ALA A 153 15.92 -3.19 -31.62
CA ALA A 153 17.08 -3.99 -31.25
C ALA A 153 16.71 -5.45 -30.93
N ILE A 154 15.68 -5.67 -30.11
CA ILE A 154 15.18 -7.01 -29.76
C ILE A 154 14.74 -7.77 -31.03
N CYS A 155 13.98 -7.15 -31.93
CA CYS A 155 13.52 -7.81 -33.15
C CYS A 155 14.64 -8.19 -34.13
N ARG A 156 15.79 -7.49 -34.11
CA ARG A 156 16.88 -7.68 -35.09
C ARG A 156 18.04 -8.50 -34.58
N TYR A 157 18.34 -8.42 -33.29
CA TYR A 157 19.47 -9.06 -32.64
C TYR A 157 19.05 -10.08 -31.58
N GLY A 158 17.76 -10.21 -31.28
CA GLY A 158 17.22 -11.11 -30.26
C GLY A 158 17.28 -10.47 -28.88
N THR A 159 18.46 -10.07 -28.41
CA THR A 159 18.60 -9.36 -27.12
C THR A 159 19.23 -7.98 -27.27
N TRP A 160 18.96 -7.11 -26.29
CA TRP A 160 19.57 -5.78 -26.21
C TRP A 160 21.11 -5.89 -26.09
N ASN A 161 21.60 -6.92 -25.40
CA ASN A 161 23.02 -7.14 -25.22
C ASN A 161 23.71 -7.57 -26.51
N ASP A 162 23.05 -8.37 -27.34
CA ASP A 162 23.59 -8.75 -28.66
C ASP A 162 23.65 -7.54 -29.60
N ALA A 163 22.68 -6.62 -29.49
CA ALA A 163 22.72 -5.35 -30.20
C ALA A 163 23.85 -4.42 -29.69
N LEU A 164 24.11 -4.40 -28.37
CA LEU A 164 25.25 -3.69 -27.78
C LEU A 164 26.59 -4.29 -28.22
N ALA A 165 26.70 -5.62 -28.23
CA ALA A 165 27.89 -6.34 -28.70
C ALA A 165 28.15 -6.04 -30.19
N ALA A 166 27.11 -6.05 -31.03
CA ALA A 166 27.21 -5.64 -32.43
C ALA A 166 27.59 -4.15 -32.61
N ALA A 167 27.29 -3.30 -31.63
CA ALA A 167 27.74 -1.91 -31.61
C ALA A 167 29.20 -1.74 -31.15
N GLY A 168 29.85 -2.80 -30.67
CA GLY A 168 31.21 -2.77 -30.10
C GLY A 168 31.24 -2.47 -28.61
N ILE A 169 30.08 -2.51 -27.93
CA ILE A 169 29.96 -2.22 -26.49
C ILE A 169 29.95 -3.56 -25.76
N GLN A 170 31.08 -3.92 -25.14
CA GLN A 170 31.16 -5.12 -24.32
C GLN A 170 30.36 -4.93 -23.03
N PHE A 171 29.30 -5.71 -22.88
CA PHE A 171 28.52 -5.80 -21.66
C PHE A 171 28.79 -7.15 -21.01
N GLU A 172 29.76 -7.21 -20.09
CA GLU A 172 30.02 -8.43 -19.35
C GLU A 172 28.84 -8.77 -18.43
N ARG A 173 28.07 -9.78 -18.83
CA ARG A 173 27.22 -10.50 -17.89
C ARG A 173 28.14 -11.38 -17.06
N THR A 174 28.49 -10.94 -15.87
CA THR A 174 29.07 -11.83 -14.86
C THR A 174 28.06 -12.96 -14.63
N LYS A 175 28.37 -14.16 -15.14
CA LYS A 175 27.59 -15.37 -14.86
C LYS A 175 27.89 -15.76 -13.42
N TRP A 176 27.03 -15.33 -12.51
CA TRP A 176 27.18 -15.65 -11.10
C TRP A 176 27.08 -17.17 -10.88
N SER A 177 28.08 -17.71 -10.21
CA SER A 177 28.09 -19.06 -9.64
C SER A 177 28.36 -18.94 -8.14
N LYS A 178 27.97 -19.95 -7.34
CA LYS A 178 28.25 -19.93 -5.90
C LYS A 178 29.75 -19.74 -5.60
N PRO A 179 30.70 -20.46 -6.23
CA PRO A 179 32.13 -20.26 -5.99
C PRO A 179 32.61 -18.86 -6.37
N LEU A 180 32.13 -18.31 -7.50
CA LEU A 180 32.50 -16.97 -7.94
C LEU A 180 32.02 -15.90 -6.95
N ILE A 181 30.79 -16.02 -6.45
CA ILE A 181 30.26 -15.11 -5.44
C ILE A 181 31.12 -15.16 -4.17
N LEU A 182 31.51 -16.35 -3.69
CA LEU A 182 32.35 -16.47 -2.50
C LEU A 182 33.75 -15.86 -2.71
N ALA A 183 34.35 -16.07 -3.90
CA ALA A 183 35.64 -15.50 -4.25
C ALA A 183 35.58 -13.95 -4.29
N GLU A 184 34.54 -13.40 -4.91
CA GLU A 184 34.28 -11.96 -5.00
C GLU A 184 33.94 -11.34 -3.64
N LEU A 185 33.19 -12.03 -2.78
CA LEU A 185 32.93 -11.59 -1.42
C LEU A 185 34.21 -11.52 -0.58
N ASN A 186 35.10 -12.50 -0.75
CA ASN A 186 36.41 -12.52 -0.09
C ASN A 186 37.36 -11.44 -0.62
N ALA A 187 37.40 -11.22 -1.93
CA ALA A 187 38.16 -10.14 -2.54
C ALA A 187 37.66 -8.77 -2.03
N TRP A 188 36.35 -8.54 -2.07
CA TRP A 188 35.73 -7.32 -1.54
C TRP A 188 36.09 -7.09 -0.06
N ARG A 189 36.11 -8.15 0.75
CA ARG A 189 36.45 -8.05 2.18
C ARG A 189 37.90 -7.67 2.42
N ARG A 190 38.84 -8.12 1.57
CA ARG A 190 40.25 -7.72 1.64
C ARG A 190 40.42 -6.24 1.32
N ASP A 191 39.72 -5.77 0.29
CA ASP A 191 39.85 -4.40 -0.18
C ASP A 191 39.11 -3.40 0.74
N HIS A 192 38.05 -3.85 1.43
CA HIS A 192 37.19 -3.00 2.26
C HIS A 192 36.93 -3.61 3.66
N PRO A 193 37.96 -3.68 4.54
CA PRO A 193 37.82 -4.29 5.87
C PRO A 193 36.83 -3.55 6.80
N ASP A 194 36.64 -2.24 6.59
CA ASP A 194 35.78 -1.39 7.40
C ASP A 194 34.46 -0.98 6.73
N SER A 195 34.22 -1.39 5.47
CA SER A 195 32.95 -1.10 4.83
C SER A 195 31.79 -1.79 5.54
N THR A 196 30.77 -1.00 5.83
CA THR A 196 29.58 -1.42 6.57
C THR A 196 28.51 -2.00 5.63
N SER A 197 28.59 -1.78 4.31
CA SER A 197 27.54 -2.23 3.39
C SER A 197 28.01 -2.49 1.96
N ILE A 198 28.14 -3.79 1.64
CA ILE A 198 28.33 -4.27 0.27
C ILE A 198 27.21 -3.85 -0.69
N VAL A 199 26.00 -3.54 -0.18
CA VAL A 199 24.86 -3.10 -1.00
C VAL A 199 25.15 -1.73 -1.65
N ARG A 200 25.89 -0.87 -0.95
CA ARG A 200 26.29 0.46 -1.44
C ARG A 200 27.42 0.34 -2.44
N ASP A 201 28.43 -0.47 -2.13
CA ASP A 201 29.68 -0.53 -2.90
C ASP A 201 29.55 -1.42 -4.13
N ASN A 202 28.88 -2.57 -4.00
CA ASN A 202 28.65 -3.49 -5.11
C ASN A 202 27.25 -4.12 -5.05
N ARG A 203 26.27 -3.35 -5.51
CA ARG A 203 24.87 -3.78 -5.58
C ARG A 203 24.67 -5.06 -6.39
N ARG A 204 25.48 -5.31 -7.43
CA ARG A 204 25.35 -6.50 -8.29
C ARG A 204 25.74 -7.77 -7.53
N LEU A 205 26.90 -7.76 -6.87
CA LEU A 205 27.35 -8.85 -6.01
C LEU A 205 26.36 -9.08 -4.86
N ALA A 206 25.84 -8.00 -4.27
CA ALA A 206 24.87 -8.09 -3.19
C ALA A 206 23.51 -8.70 -3.62
N VAL A 207 23.08 -8.44 -4.86
CA VAL A 207 21.88 -9.07 -5.44
C VAL A 207 22.16 -10.54 -5.79
N ALA A 208 23.33 -10.85 -6.34
CA ALA A 208 23.74 -12.21 -6.67
C ALA A 208 23.82 -13.09 -5.42
N ALA A 209 24.48 -12.62 -4.36
CA ALA A 209 24.57 -13.33 -3.09
C ALA A 209 23.19 -13.64 -2.50
N ARG A 210 22.24 -12.69 -2.51
CA ARG A 210 20.86 -12.96 -2.08
C ARG A 210 20.15 -13.98 -2.96
N LYS A 211 20.37 -13.97 -4.26
CA LYS A 211 19.73 -14.91 -5.19
C LYS A 211 20.23 -16.34 -5.01
N TYR A 212 21.53 -16.55 -4.82
CA TYR A 212 22.13 -17.89 -4.80
C TYR A 212 22.22 -18.53 -3.40
N PHE A 213 22.28 -17.71 -2.34
CA PHE A 213 22.40 -18.17 -0.95
C PHE A 213 21.15 -17.82 -0.10
N GLY A 214 20.18 -17.11 -0.68
CA GLY A 214 18.95 -16.66 -0.02
C GLY A 214 19.12 -15.40 0.84
N SER A 215 20.28 -15.19 1.45
CA SER A 215 20.60 -13.97 2.20
C SER A 215 22.08 -13.61 2.09
N LEU A 216 22.41 -12.33 2.29
CA LEU A 216 23.80 -11.88 2.30
C LEU A 216 24.58 -12.51 3.47
N GLU A 217 23.93 -12.66 4.62
CA GLU A 217 24.53 -13.22 5.81
C GLU A 217 24.88 -14.70 5.63
N LYS A 218 24.04 -15.47 4.91
CA LYS A 218 24.36 -16.85 4.56
C LYS A 218 25.54 -16.95 3.61
N ALA A 219 25.59 -16.08 2.60
CA ALA A 219 26.73 -16.00 1.69
C ALA A 219 28.03 -15.60 2.41
N PHE A 220 27.95 -14.67 3.38
CA PHE A 220 29.09 -14.30 4.22
C PHE A 220 29.53 -15.44 5.15
N ALA A 221 28.58 -16.16 5.75
CA ALA A 221 28.90 -17.32 6.58
C ALA A 221 29.59 -18.45 5.78
N GLU A 222 29.09 -18.77 4.59
CA GLU A 222 29.72 -19.75 3.68
C GLU A 222 31.06 -19.26 3.12
N ALA A 223 31.27 -17.94 3.03
CA ALA A 223 32.56 -17.36 2.64
C ALA A 223 33.59 -17.33 3.79
N GLY A 224 33.20 -17.69 5.02
CA GLY A 224 34.04 -17.56 6.21
C GLY A 224 34.23 -16.11 6.67
N ILE A 225 33.40 -15.18 6.20
CA ILE A 225 33.46 -13.75 6.53
C ILE A 225 32.53 -13.49 7.70
N GLU A 226 33.10 -13.21 8.88
CA GLU A 226 32.32 -12.86 10.06
C GLU A 226 31.64 -11.48 9.86
N SER A 227 30.31 -11.47 9.77
CA SER A 227 29.51 -10.26 9.63
C SER A 227 29.68 -9.35 10.85
N LYS A 228 30.20 -8.13 10.65
CA LYS A 228 30.22 -7.07 11.69
C LYS A 228 28.78 -6.67 12.12
N HIS A 229 27.75 -6.96 11.31
CA HIS A 229 26.34 -6.86 11.71
C HIS A 229 25.93 -8.11 12.49
N ARG A 230 26.39 -8.17 13.74
CA ARG A 230 26.24 -9.30 14.65
C ARG A 230 24.79 -9.40 15.14
N LYS A 231 24.09 -10.49 14.83
CA LYS A 231 22.82 -10.81 15.49
C LYS A 231 23.09 -10.97 16.97
N TRP A 232 22.30 -10.30 17.80
CA TRP A 232 22.37 -10.49 19.24
C TRP A 232 22.01 -11.93 19.61
N SER A 233 22.92 -12.62 20.31
CA SER A 233 22.67 -13.87 21.04
C SER A 233 22.82 -13.63 22.55
N PRO A 234 22.29 -14.51 23.42
CA PRO A 234 22.49 -14.42 24.87
C PRO A 234 23.97 -14.33 25.26
N GLU A 235 24.82 -15.17 24.66
CA GLU A 235 26.27 -15.24 24.91
C GLU A 235 26.94 -13.93 24.49
N ARG A 236 26.54 -13.39 23.34
CA ARG A 236 27.12 -12.14 22.83
C ARG A 236 26.76 -10.92 23.67
N VAL A 237 25.54 -10.89 24.20
CA VAL A 237 25.15 -9.85 25.16
C VAL A 237 26.05 -9.90 26.39
N ILE A 238 26.33 -11.11 26.91
CA ILE A 238 27.25 -11.31 28.03
C ILE A 238 28.66 -10.84 27.69
N GLU A 239 29.22 -11.26 26.55
CA GLU A 239 30.55 -10.82 26.10
C GLU A 239 30.65 -9.30 25.97
N CYS A 240 29.67 -8.64 25.34
CA CYS A 240 29.68 -7.19 25.18
C CYS A 240 29.62 -6.45 26.53
N ILE A 241 28.89 -7.00 27.50
CA ILE A 241 28.82 -6.46 28.86
C ILE A 241 30.17 -6.65 29.59
N GLN A 242 30.81 -7.81 29.44
CA GLN A 242 32.13 -8.11 30.01
C GLN A 242 33.23 -7.25 29.38
N ASP A 243 33.24 -7.09 28.05
CA ASP A 243 34.16 -6.21 27.33
C ASP A 243 34.02 -4.76 27.78
N ALA A 244 32.78 -4.28 27.93
CA ALA A 244 32.52 -2.93 28.43
C ALA A 244 33.01 -2.75 29.88
N TYR A 245 32.92 -3.79 30.71
CA TYR A 245 33.47 -3.80 32.06
C TYR A 245 35.01 -3.76 32.07
N ILE A 246 35.67 -4.58 31.25
CA ILE A 246 37.13 -4.59 31.09
C ILE A 246 37.64 -3.23 30.64
N LYS A 247 36.93 -2.59 29.68
CA LYS A 247 37.25 -1.26 29.16
C LYS A 247 36.88 -0.11 30.12
N ARG A 248 36.41 -0.42 31.34
CA ARG A 248 35.98 0.55 32.37
C ARG A 248 34.94 1.56 31.86
N VAL A 249 34.13 1.16 30.88
CA VAL A 249 33.05 2.00 30.35
C VAL A 249 31.92 2.05 31.39
N PRO A 250 31.34 3.23 31.69
CA PRO A 250 30.27 3.34 32.69
C PRO A 250 29.00 2.55 32.29
N LEU A 251 28.85 1.34 32.82
CA LEU A 251 27.66 0.49 32.65
C LEU A 251 26.40 1.05 33.34
N SER A 252 26.48 2.21 34.01
CA SER A 252 25.40 2.86 34.76
C SER A 252 24.36 3.52 33.87
N SER A 253 24.70 3.80 32.61
CA SER A 253 23.77 4.36 31.65
C SER A 253 23.56 3.38 30.50
N GLY A 254 22.42 2.70 30.49
CA GLY A 254 21.91 2.00 29.31
C GLY A 254 21.53 2.94 28.15
N ARG A 255 22.24 4.06 27.99
CA ARG A 255 22.03 5.09 26.96
C ARG A 255 23.13 5.11 25.89
N GLN A 256 24.29 4.51 26.13
CA GLN A 256 25.39 4.55 25.16
C GLN A 256 25.19 3.56 24.01
N ASP A 257 24.60 2.38 24.26
CA ASP A 257 24.21 1.45 23.20
C ASP A 257 22.77 0.93 23.41
N ALA A 258 21.82 1.64 22.78
CA ALA A 258 20.41 1.28 22.80
C ALA A 258 20.15 -0.12 22.21
N LYS A 259 20.99 -0.60 21.29
CA LYS A 259 20.83 -1.92 20.66
C LYS A 259 21.23 -3.02 21.64
N LEU A 260 22.32 -2.84 22.38
CA LEU A 260 22.76 -3.77 23.43
C LEU A 260 21.71 -3.87 24.55
N VAL A 261 21.14 -2.74 24.98
CA VAL A 261 20.09 -2.74 26.01
C VAL A 261 18.80 -3.40 25.54
N SER A 262 18.39 -3.15 24.29
CA SER A 262 17.23 -3.81 23.69
C SER A 262 17.44 -5.33 23.57
N ALA A 263 18.65 -5.76 23.23
CA ALA A 263 19.01 -7.16 23.14
C ALA A 263 19.02 -7.85 24.50
N ALA A 264 19.66 -7.22 25.49
CA ALA A 264 19.68 -7.69 26.88
C ALA A 264 18.27 -7.83 27.45
N THR A 265 17.41 -6.84 27.23
CA THR A 265 16.01 -6.88 27.66
C THR A 265 15.24 -8.01 26.96
N ARG A 266 15.52 -8.26 25.67
CA ARG A 266 14.84 -9.32 24.90
C ARG A 266 15.24 -10.73 25.36
N PHE A 267 16.51 -10.97 25.68
CA PHE A 267 17.01 -12.31 26.01
C PHE A 267 16.97 -12.63 27.51
N PHE A 268 17.24 -11.65 28.37
CA PHE A 268 17.33 -11.83 29.82
C PHE A 268 16.17 -11.18 30.58
N GLY A 269 15.23 -10.53 29.88
CA GLY A 269 14.08 -9.84 30.48
C GLY A 269 14.40 -8.43 30.98
N SER A 270 15.59 -8.19 31.52
CA SER A 270 16.05 -6.86 31.89
C SER A 270 17.55 -6.65 31.70
N TRP A 271 17.97 -5.38 31.60
CA TRP A 271 19.41 -5.01 31.62
C TRP A 271 20.13 -5.51 32.87
N HIS A 272 19.41 -5.64 33.99
CA HIS A 272 19.97 -6.12 35.25
C HIS A 272 20.24 -7.62 35.21
N ASP A 273 19.30 -8.40 34.69
CA ASP A 273 19.43 -9.86 34.60
C ASP A 273 20.56 -10.23 33.63
N ALA A 274 20.76 -9.44 32.57
CA ALA A 274 21.91 -9.59 31.68
C ALA A 274 23.26 -9.27 32.36
N LEU A 275 23.30 -8.28 33.27
CA LEU A 275 24.51 -7.97 34.06
C LEU A 275 24.83 -9.08 35.09
N VAL A 276 23.79 -9.67 35.68
CA VAL A 276 23.90 -10.82 36.60
C VAL A 276 24.40 -12.04 35.84
N ALA A 277 23.81 -12.34 34.68
CA ALA A 277 24.25 -13.43 33.82
C ALA A 277 25.70 -13.26 33.31
N ALA A 278 26.14 -12.01 33.14
CA ALA A 278 27.53 -11.69 32.78
C ALA A 278 28.53 -11.76 33.94
N SER A 279 28.07 -12.06 35.16
CA SER A 279 28.86 -12.08 36.41
C SER A 279 29.56 -10.76 36.72
N VAL A 280 29.07 -9.65 36.16
CA VAL A 280 29.59 -8.31 36.43
C VAL A 280 28.86 -7.73 37.64
N LEU A 281 29.21 -8.22 38.83
CA LEU A 281 28.68 -7.72 40.10
C LEU A 281 29.38 -6.42 40.48
N ARG A 282 28.76 -5.28 40.14
CA ARG A 282 29.18 -3.96 40.63
C ARG A 282 28.99 -3.88 42.15
N ARG A 283 30.05 -3.55 42.91
CA ARG A 283 29.93 -3.09 44.32
C ARG A 283 28.94 -1.92 44.44
N ASP A 284 28.86 -1.07 43.42
CA ASP A 284 27.98 0.10 43.33
C ASP A 284 26.49 -0.27 43.12
N VAL A 285 26.19 -1.54 42.82
CA VAL A 285 24.79 -2.03 42.72
C VAL A 285 24.25 -2.35 44.11
N GLN A 286 25.08 -2.66 45.11
CA GLN A 286 24.61 -2.88 46.47
C GLN A 286 24.06 -1.58 47.10
N THR A 287 24.64 -0.43 46.74
CA THR A 287 24.16 0.90 47.09
C THR A 287 22.92 1.33 46.27
N GLN A 288 22.79 0.90 45.01
CA GLN A 288 21.56 1.11 44.22
C GLN A 288 20.40 0.14 44.56
N LEU A 289 20.69 -1.07 45.06
CA LEU A 289 19.69 -1.99 45.62
C LEU A 289 19.10 -1.43 46.93
N LYS A 290 19.92 -0.75 47.74
CA LYS A 290 19.45 0.09 48.85
C LYS A 290 18.61 1.31 48.39
N GLN A 291 18.54 1.62 47.09
CA GLN A 291 17.72 2.71 46.51
C GLN A 291 16.52 2.21 45.67
N ARG A 292 16.45 0.93 45.29
CA ARG A 292 15.36 0.37 44.48
C ARG A 292 14.23 -0.21 45.34
N TRP A 293 13.01 -0.10 44.82
CA TRP A 293 11.79 -0.66 45.41
C TRP A 293 11.73 -2.17 45.19
N THR A 294 11.74 -2.96 46.26
CA THR A 294 11.39 -4.39 46.28
C THR A 294 9.99 -4.56 46.86
N LYS A 295 9.36 -5.75 46.74
CA LYS A 295 8.04 -6.01 47.32
C LYS A 295 8.03 -5.77 48.84
N GLU A 296 9.09 -6.20 49.51
CA GLU A 296 9.30 -6.09 50.95
C GLU A 296 9.47 -4.62 51.37
N ARG A 297 10.20 -3.84 50.57
CA ARG A 297 10.39 -2.41 50.81
C ARG A 297 9.13 -1.59 50.54
N VAL A 298 8.32 -1.98 49.56
CA VAL A 298 7.00 -1.38 49.33
C VAL A 298 6.11 -1.64 50.54
N ILE A 299 6.08 -2.87 51.05
CA ILE A 299 5.34 -3.21 52.28
C ILE A 299 5.86 -2.39 53.47
N LYS A 300 7.19 -2.27 53.64
CA LYS A 300 7.80 -1.49 54.71
C LYS A 300 7.44 -0.01 54.62
N ALA A 301 7.57 0.62 53.46
CA ALA A 301 7.22 2.02 53.26
C ALA A 301 5.71 2.29 53.39
N VAL A 302 4.87 1.31 53.01
CA VAL A 302 3.42 1.37 53.24
C VAL A 302 3.09 1.31 54.73
N ARG A 303 3.80 0.50 55.53
CA ARG A 303 3.67 0.45 57.00
C ARG A 303 4.20 1.71 57.68
N GLU A 304 5.44 2.09 57.40
CA GLU A 304 6.08 3.29 57.96
C GLU A 304 5.20 4.54 57.74
N ARG A 305 4.55 4.65 56.58
CA ARG A 305 3.65 5.77 56.27
C ARG A 305 2.27 5.65 56.91
N HIS A 306 1.76 4.45 57.12
CA HIS A 306 0.53 4.22 57.86
C HIS A 306 0.70 4.54 59.35
N ASP A 307 1.88 4.25 59.91
CA ASP A 307 2.23 4.58 61.30
C ASP A 307 2.48 6.08 61.50
N SER A 308 2.66 6.85 60.42
CA SER A 308 2.89 8.29 60.44
C SER A 308 1.61 9.15 60.55
N GLU A 309 0.45 8.57 60.91
CA GLU A 309 -0.86 9.24 61.11
C GLU A 309 -1.30 10.26 60.03
N HIS A 310 -0.88 10.10 58.78
CA HIS A 310 -1.37 10.96 57.69
C HIS A 310 -2.63 10.33 57.06
N ASP A 311 -3.79 10.70 57.60
CA ASP A 311 -5.13 10.23 57.22
C ASP A 311 -5.65 10.82 55.88
N GLY A 312 -4.74 11.21 54.97
CA GLY A 312 -5.02 11.91 53.72
C GLY A 312 -4.73 11.07 52.47
N SER A 313 -5.53 11.25 51.41
CA SER A 313 -5.51 10.53 50.12
C SER A 313 -4.11 10.24 49.56
N VAL A 314 -3.59 9.05 49.90
CA VAL A 314 -2.22 8.57 49.62
C VAL A 314 -1.81 8.59 48.14
N TRP A 315 -2.79 8.62 47.23
CA TRP A 315 -2.56 8.63 45.79
C TRP A 315 -2.06 9.98 45.24
N GLN A 316 -2.28 11.08 45.97
CA GLN A 316 -1.91 12.41 45.49
C GLN A 316 -0.47 12.80 45.85
N GLU A 317 -0.03 12.46 47.06
CA GLU A 317 1.21 12.99 47.61
C GLU A 317 2.45 12.18 47.26
N ASP A 318 2.32 10.87 46.99
CA ASP A 318 3.43 10.04 46.55
C ASP A 318 3.05 9.15 45.39
N ARG A 319 3.02 9.82 44.23
CA ARG A 319 2.81 9.20 42.93
C ARG A 319 3.83 8.09 42.63
N ARG A 320 5.03 8.14 43.23
CA ARG A 320 6.07 7.13 43.01
C ARG A 320 5.75 5.86 43.78
N LEU A 321 5.43 5.97 45.07
CA LEU A 321 5.06 4.82 45.90
C LEU A 321 3.78 4.15 45.39
N THR A 322 2.77 4.92 44.99
CA THR A 322 1.52 4.37 44.41
C THR A 322 1.72 3.71 43.05
N SER A 323 2.54 4.29 42.16
CA SER A 323 2.90 3.64 40.90
C SER A 323 3.64 2.32 41.11
N VAL A 324 4.50 2.26 42.12
CA VAL A 324 5.26 1.05 42.47
C VAL A 324 4.32 0.00 43.08
N ALA A 325 3.42 0.40 43.99
CA ALA A 325 2.40 -0.49 44.55
C ALA A 325 1.50 -1.09 43.46
N ASN A 326 1.09 -0.28 42.48
CA ASN A 326 0.35 -0.76 41.31
C ASN A 326 1.16 -1.79 40.50
N ARG A 327 2.45 -1.54 40.29
CA ARG A 327 3.32 -2.44 39.51
C ARG A 327 3.54 -3.80 40.18
N TYR A 328 3.74 -3.83 41.51
CA TYR A 328 4.12 -5.05 42.22
C TYR A 328 2.95 -5.84 42.81
N PHE A 329 1.85 -5.16 43.17
CA PHE A 329 0.70 -5.76 43.85
C PHE A 329 -0.63 -5.59 43.09
N GLY A 330 -0.61 -4.98 41.89
CA GLY A 330 -1.80 -4.78 41.07
C GLY A 330 -2.78 -3.74 41.63
N GLY A 331 -2.39 -2.98 42.65
CA GLY A 331 -3.22 -1.94 43.26
C GLY A 331 -2.72 -1.52 44.64
N TRP A 332 -2.94 -0.25 45.01
CA TRP A 332 -2.64 0.26 46.37
C TRP A 332 -3.34 -0.53 47.47
N HIS A 333 -4.63 -0.83 47.31
CA HIS A 333 -5.38 -1.62 48.31
C HIS A 333 -4.86 -3.05 48.44
N SER A 334 -4.32 -3.62 47.36
CA SER A 334 -3.64 -4.92 47.40
C SER A 334 -2.30 -4.82 48.13
N ALA A 335 -1.57 -3.73 47.95
CA ALA A 335 -0.34 -3.46 48.70
C ALA A 335 -0.61 -3.24 50.20
N LEU A 336 -1.70 -2.55 50.57
CA LEU A 336 -2.16 -2.42 51.96
C LEU A 336 -2.49 -3.78 52.58
N ARG A 337 -3.23 -4.64 51.86
CA ARG A 337 -3.51 -6.01 52.32
C ARG A 337 -2.24 -6.84 52.47
N ALA A 338 -1.31 -6.76 51.52
CA ALA A 338 -0.02 -7.42 51.62
C ALA A 338 0.83 -6.90 52.78
N ALA A 339 0.63 -5.64 53.19
CA ALA A 339 1.24 -5.05 54.37
C ALA A 339 0.54 -5.43 55.70
N GLY A 340 -0.58 -6.17 55.66
CA GLY A 340 -1.37 -6.51 56.84
C GLY A 340 -2.25 -5.37 57.35
N LEU A 341 -2.41 -4.31 56.56
CA LEU A 341 -3.22 -3.14 56.90
C LEU A 341 -4.63 -3.30 56.31
N LYS A 342 -5.66 -2.96 57.10
CA LYS A 342 -7.05 -3.00 56.63
C LYS A 342 -7.31 -1.77 55.76
N PRO A 343 -7.73 -1.93 54.49
CA PRO A 343 -8.16 -0.80 53.67
C PRO A 343 -9.34 -0.08 54.34
N GLN A 344 -9.18 1.21 54.63
CA GLN A 344 -10.31 2.03 55.07
C GLN A 344 -11.21 2.31 53.87
N TYR A 345 -12.31 1.56 53.76
CA TYR A 345 -13.35 1.85 52.78
C TYR A 345 -14.25 2.94 53.36
N GLN A 346 -14.09 4.16 52.86
CA GLN A 346 -15.02 5.21 53.22
C GLN A 346 -16.38 4.90 52.59
N LYS A 347 -17.37 4.57 53.43
CA LYS A 347 -18.75 4.34 52.99
C LYS A 347 -19.31 5.68 52.51
N TRP A 348 -19.65 5.75 51.23
CA TRP A 348 -20.27 6.92 50.62
C TRP A 348 -21.78 6.82 50.72
N THR A 349 -22.40 7.86 51.26
CA THR A 349 -23.85 8.08 51.23
C THR A 349 -24.13 9.32 50.40
N LYS A 350 -25.36 9.45 49.86
CA LYS A 350 -25.76 10.62 49.05
C LYS A 350 -25.53 11.94 49.81
N ASP A 351 -25.90 11.99 51.08
CA ASP A 351 -25.73 13.19 51.92
C ASP A 351 -24.27 13.54 52.18
N LYS A 352 -23.42 12.52 52.38
CA LYS A 352 -21.99 12.70 52.59
C LYS A 352 -21.30 13.24 51.33
N ILE A 353 -21.67 12.74 50.16
CA ILE A 353 -21.17 13.25 48.87
C ILE A 353 -21.55 14.73 48.70
N VAL A 354 -22.81 15.08 48.95
CA VAL A 354 -23.28 16.47 48.85
C VAL A 354 -22.55 17.39 49.83
N LYS A 355 -22.35 16.97 51.08
CA LYS A 355 -21.58 17.72 52.08
C LYS A 355 -20.14 17.95 51.65
N CYS A 356 -19.45 16.90 51.19
CA CYS A 356 -18.08 17.00 50.67
C CYS A 356 -17.98 17.95 49.47
N ILE A 357 -18.93 17.89 48.54
CA ILE A 357 -18.96 18.79 47.37
C ILE A 357 -19.14 20.26 47.80
N ARG A 358 -20.04 20.53 48.76
CA ARG A 358 -20.24 21.89 49.31
C ARG A 358 -19.00 22.40 50.03
N ASP A 359 -18.34 21.55 50.81
CA ASP A 359 -17.12 21.91 51.54
C ASP A 359 -15.95 22.18 50.57
N LEU A 360 -15.80 21.38 49.51
CA LEU A 360 -14.82 21.61 48.44
C LEU A 360 -15.09 22.93 47.70
N HIS A 361 -16.36 23.23 47.42
CA HIS A 361 -16.76 24.49 46.80
C HIS A 361 -16.44 25.70 47.71
N ARG A 362 -16.74 25.59 49.00
CA ARG A 362 -16.42 26.62 50.01
C ARG A 362 -14.91 26.90 50.09
N ARG A 363 -14.08 25.87 49.94
CA ARG A 363 -12.61 25.96 49.96
C ARG A 363 -11.99 26.46 48.65
N ARG A 364 -12.80 26.81 47.63
CA ARG A 364 -12.37 27.26 46.29
C ARG A 364 -11.41 26.29 45.57
N GLN A 365 -11.48 24.99 45.88
CA GLN A 365 -10.69 23.97 45.16
C GLN A 365 -11.30 23.67 43.78
N GLY A 366 -10.45 23.27 42.83
CA GLY A 366 -10.79 23.14 41.42
C GLY A 366 -11.74 21.98 41.10
N LEU A 367 -13.05 22.20 41.20
CA LEU A 367 -14.10 21.21 40.88
C LEU A 367 -14.05 20.63 39.45
N LYS A 368 -13.22 21.20 38.56
CA LYS A 368 -13.04 20.77 37.16
C LYS A 368 -12.17 19.52 37.01
N HIS A 369 -11.24 19.25 37.93
CA HIS A 369 -10.28 18.15 37.83
C HIS A 369 -10.39 17.11 38.96
N ILE A 370 -11.58 16.97 39.55
CA ILE A 370 -11.80 16.09 40.71
C ILE A 370 -11.38 14.63 40.46
N TRP A 371 -11.43 14.14 39.21
CA TRP A 371 -11.00 12.78 38.88
C TRP A 371 -9.52 12.53 39.18
N ASN A 372 -8.70 13.57 39.11
CA ASN A 372 -7.28 13.51 39.45
C ASN A 372 -7.04 13.87 40.91
N GLU A 373 -7.95 14.64 41.51
CA GLU A 373 -7.81 15.15 42.87
C GLU A 373 -8.39 14.19 43.92
N ASP A 374 -9.67 13.87 43.79
CA ASP A 374 -10.39 12.93 44.65
C ASP A 374 -11.19 11.94 43.79
N GLY A 375 -10.46 10.98 43.22
CA GLY A 375 -11.03 9.88 42.45
C GLY A 375 -12.09 9.07 43.20
N PRO A 376 -11.93 8.77 44.51
CA PRO A 376 -12.97 8.12 45.32
C PRO A 376 -14.29 8.89 45.37
N LEU A 377 -14.25 10.20 45.63
CA LEU A 377 -15.45 11.06 45.62
C LEU A 377 -16.08 11.12 44.22
N ALA A 378 -15.27 11.23 43.16
CA ALA A 378 -15.75 11.25 41.77
C ALA A 378 -16.46 9.94 41.37
N CYS A 379 -15.89 8.80 41.77
CA CYS A 379 -16.50 7.48 41.58
C CYS A 379 -17.79 7.34 42.37
N ALA A 380 -17.81 7.77 43.63
CA ALA A 380 -19.01 7.74 44.47
C ALA A 380 -20.14 8.60 43.89
N ALA A 381 -19.83 9.81 43.42
CA ALA A 381 -20.77 10.68 42.73
C ALA A 381 -21.35 10.01 41.47
N LYS A 382 -20.52 9.34 40.67
CA LYS A 382 -20.98 8.57 39.50
C LYS A 382 -21.93 7.44 39.89
N HIS A 383 -21.64 6.69 40.96
CA HIS A 383 -22.47 5.57 41.39
C HIS A 383 -23.80 5.98 42.04
N HIS A 384 -23.82 7.05 42.84
CA HIS A 384 -25.02 7.46 43.59
C HIS A 384 -25.91 8.48 42.87
N PHE A 385 -25.34 9.32 42.02
CA PHE A 385 -26.05 10.40 41.32
C PHE A 385 -26.06 10.24 39.79
N GLY A 386 -25.38 9.22 39.24
CA GLY A 386 -25.31 8.97 37.80
C GLY A 386 -24.21 9.78 37.08
N GLY A 387 -23.60 10.75 37.75
CA GLY A 387 -22.54 11.59 37.19
C GLY A 387 -22.02 12.65 38.15
N TRP A 388 -20.84 13.22 37.85
CA TRP A 388 -20.25 14.30 38.65
C TRP A 388 -21.11 15.58 38.61
N HIS A 389 -21.62 15.95 37.44
CA HIS A 389 -22.45 17.15 37.29
C HIS A 389 -23.78 17.02 38.01
N ASP A 390 -24.42 15.85 37.99
CA ASP A 390 -25.67 15.59 38.73
C ASP A 390 -25.45 15.70 40.25
N ALA A 391 -24.28 15.28 40.75
CA ALA A 391 -23.89 15.47 42.15
C ALA A 391 -23.63 16.96 42.50
N LEU A 392 -23.08 17.76 41.57
CA LEU A 392 -22.91 19.21 41.75
C LEU A 392 -24.26 19.95 41.80
N ILE A 393 -25.22 19.53 40.97
CA ILE A 393 -26.59 20.05 40.96
C ILE A 393 -27.30 19.69 42.27
N ALA A 394 -27.23 18.43 42.70
CA ALA A 394 -27.77 17.99 43.99
C ALA A 394 -27.14 18.73 45.18
N ALA A 395 -25.86 19.13 45.06
CA ALA A 395 -25.18 19.92 46.06
C ALA A 395 -25.53 21.41 46.05
N GLY A 396 -26.23 21.91 45.02
CA GLY A 396 -26.58 23.31 44.84
C GLY A 396 -25.40 24.20 44.41
N VAL A 397 -24.29 23.58 43.99
CA VAL A 397 -23.06 24.27 43.56
C VAL A 397 -23.13 24.66 42.09
N MET A 398 -23.97 23.97 41.31
CA MET A 398 -24.15 24.18 39.88
C MET A 398 -25.63 24.28 39.55
N LYS A 399 -26.02 25.28 38.76
CA LYS A 399 -27.40 25.38 38.26
C LYS A 399 -27.58 24.43 37.07
N GLU A 400 -28.77 23.84 36.90
CA GLU A 400 -29.06 22.95 35.76
C GLU A 400 -28.77 23.64 34.41
N ALA A 401 -28.99 24.96 34.33
CA ALA A 401 -28.70 25.78 33.15
C ALA A 401 -27.21 25.83 32.77
N GLU A 402 -26.29 25.54 33.68
CA GLU A 402 -24.84 25.53 33.44
C GLU A 402 -24.34 24.16 32.96
N ARG A 403 -25.22 23.14 32.89
CA ARG A 403 -24.87 21.78 32.51
C ARG A 403 -24.23 21.77 31.11
N PRO A 404 -23.02 21.21 30.94
CA PRO A 404 -22.41 21.11 29.63
C PRO A 404 -23.29 20.24 28.74
N ALA A 405 -23.57 20.72 27.53
CA ALA A 405 -24.34 19.95 26.56
C ALA A 405 -23.72 18.54 26.39
N PRO A 406 -24.54 17.48 26.38
CA PRO A 406 -24.04 16.12 26.25
C PRO A 406 -23.17 16.02 24.99
N ARG A 407 -21.99 15.39 25.12
CA ARG A 407 -21.08 15.19 23.98
C ARG A 407 -21.86 14.49 22.86
N LYS A 408 -21.93 15.12 21.69
CA LYS A 408 -22.61 14.59 20.51
C LYS A 408 -22.06 13.19 20.19
N LYS A 409 -22.89 12.15 20.36
CA LYS A 409 -22.51 10.78 19.97
C LYS A 409 -22.53 10.70 18.44
N TRP A 410 -21.41 10.26 17.87
CA TRP A 410 -21.27 10.02 16.43
C TRP A 410 -21.89 8.67 16.05
N CYS A 411 -22.60 8.64 14.92
CA CYS A 411 -23.06 7.43 14.24
C CYS A 411 -22.89 7.63 12.73
N THR A 412 -22.98 6.54 11.95
CA THR A 412 -22.81 6.53 10.50
C THR A 412 -23.68 7.58 9.80
N GLN A 413 -24.97 7.62 10.14
CA GLN A 413 -25.92 8.58 9.56
C GLN A 413 -25.56 10.03 9.91
N ARG A 414 -25.17 10.27 11.15
CA ARG A 414 -24.82 11.62 11.64
C ARG A 414 -23.56 12.17 10.99
N VAL A 415 -22.59 11.32 10.66
CA VAL A 415 -21.40 11.72 9.89
C VAL A 415 -21.82 12.17 8.48
N ILE A 416 -22.75 11.45 7.84
CA ILE A 416 -23.31 11.81 6.53
C ILE A 416 -24.07 13.14 6.60
N ASP A 417 -24.94 13.30 7.59
CA ASP A 417 -25.77 14.51 7.76
C ASP A 417 -24.90 15.75 8.00
N GLU A 418 -23.84 15.63 8.81
CA GLU A 418 -22.90 16.72 9.08
C GLU A 418 -22.07 17.10 7.84
N ILE A 419 -21.66 16.11 7.04
CA ILE A 419 -20.98 16.35 5.75
C ILE A 419 -21.92 17.10 4.78
N ARG A 420 -23.19 16.70 4.70
CA ARG A 420 -24.21 17.35 3.86
C ARG A 420 -24.52 18.77 4.31
N SER A 421 -24.70 18.98 5.61
CA SER A 421 -24.94 20.30 6.20
C SER A 421 -23.79 21.27 5.91
N ARG A 422 -22.54 20.82 6.03
CA ARG A 422 -21.37 21.62 5.66
C ARG A 422 -21.31 22.00 4.19
N LYS A 423 -21.72 21.09 3.30
CA LYS A 423 -21.84 21.37 1.86
C LYS A 423 -22.91 22.44 1.60
N GLN A 424 -24.08 22.32 2.24
CA GLN A 424 -25.16 23.31 2.12
C GLN A 424 -24.75 24.69 2.64
N GLN A 425 -23.93 24.74 3.68
CA GLN A 425 -23.37 25.98 4.25
C GLN A 425 -22.21 26.55 3.42
N GLY A 426 -21.82 25.93 2.30
CA GLY A 426 -20.72 26.40 1.45
C GLY A 426 -19.32 26.25 2.07
N HIS A 427 -19.17 25.47 3.15
CA HIS A 427 -17.88 25.23 3.76
C HIS A 427 -17.03 24.25 2.94
N SER A 428 -15.74 24.57 2.79
CA SER A 428 -14.80 23.72 2.05
C SER A 428 -14.69 22.32 2.68
N LEU A 429 -14.91 21.30 1.85
CA LEU A 429 -14.81 19.89 2.23
C LEU A 429 -13.39 19.32 2.08
N SER A 430 -12.47 20.07 1.45
CA SER A 430 -11.06 19.72 1.31
C SER A 430 -10.25 20.07 2.56
N SER A 431 -10.65 21.11 3.30
CA SER A 431 -9.94 21.61 4.49
C SER A 431 -10.68 21.33 5.80
N VAL A 432 -11.18 20.11 6.00
CA VAL A 432 -12.03 19.76 7.17
C VAL A 432 -11.21 19.43 8.43
N ALA A 433 -9.96 18.98 8.28
CA ALA A 433 -9.11 18.56 9.39
C ALA A 433 -8.76 19.67 10.41
N PRO A 434 -8.50 20.94 10.01
CA PRO A 434 -8.31 22.03 10.96
C PRO A 434 -9.60 22.47 11.65
N CYS A 435 -10.74 22.44 10.93
CA CYS A 435 -11.99 23.04 11.41
C CYS A 435 -12.89 22.09 12.20
N ASN A 436 -12.76 20.76 12.04
CA ASN A 436 -13.51 19.79 12.86
C ASN A 436 -12.84 18.42 12.91
N ARG A 437 -11.83 18.31 13.77
CA ARG A 437 -11.09 17.07 14.03
C ARG A 437 -12.00 15.91 14.46
N GLN A 438 -13.09 16.18 15.19
CA GLN A 438 -13.99 15.13 15.66
C GLN A 438 -14.76 14.47 14.51
N LEU A 439 -15.22 15.26 13.53
CA LEU A 439 -15.88 14.75 12.33
C LEU A 439 -14.92 13.88 11.49
N VAL A 440 -13.66 14.30 11.33
CA VAL A 440 -12.66 13.51 10.59
C VAL A 440 -12.34 12.19 11.29
N LEU A 441 -12.19 12.21 12.62
CA LEU A 441 -11.97 11.00 13.41
C LEU A 441 -13.19 10.06 13.37
N ALA A 442 -14.41 10.61 13.38
CA ALA A 442 -15.63 9.83 13.23
C ALA A 442 -15.73 9.22 11.82
N ALA A 443 -15.46 10.00 10.77
CA ALA A 443 -15.41 9.50 9.39
C ALA A 443 -14.37 8.37 9.22
N LYS A 444 -13.18 8.53 9.78
CA LYS A 444 -12.15 7.48 9.79
C LYS A 444 -12.61 6.22 10.55
N ARG A 445 -13.36 6.39 11.63
CA ARG A 445 -13.85 5.26 12.45
C ARG A 445 -14.98 4.48 11.78
N TYR A 446 -15.92 5.16 11.10
CA TYR A 446 -17.12 4.52 10.54
C TYR A 446 -17.02 4.19 9.04
N PHE A 447 -16.14 4.87 8.29
CA PHE A 447 -15.98 4.71 6.83
C PHE A 447 -14.54 4.43 6.39
N GLU A 448 -13.64 4.19 7.35
CA GLU A 448 -12.18 3.94 7.18
C GLU A 448 -11.37 5.15 6.70
N ASN A 449 -11.92 5.97 5.79
CA ASN A 449 -11.28 7.17 5.28
C ASN A 449 -12.30 8.28 4.94
N TRP A 450 -11.82 9.51 4.73
CA TRP A 450 -12.66 10.68 4.46
C TRP A 450 -13.37 10.58 3.10
N SER A 451 -12.70 10.04 2.08
CA SER A 451 -13.25 9.90 0.73
C SER A 451 -14.46 8.97 0.69
N ASN A 452 -14.45 7.88 1.46
CA ASN A 452 -15.55 6.95 1.60
C ASN A 452 -16.74 7.60 2.32
N ALA A 453 -16.48 8.44 3.33
CA ALA A 453 -17.53 9.19 3.99
C ALA A 453 -18.18 10.23 3.05
N LEU A 454 -17.40 10.88 2.18
CA LEU A 454 -17.91 11.77 1.12
C LEU A 454 -18.74 11.00 0.07
N ALA A 455 -18.26 9.83 -0.35
CA ALA A 455 -18.99 8.95 -1.27
C ALA A 455 -20.33 8.49 -0.66
N ALA A 456 -20.33 8.07 0.61
CA ALA A 456 -21.54 7.70 1.33
C ALA A 456 -22.51 8.89 1.52
N ALA A 457 -21.98 10.11 1.63
CA ALA A 457 -22.79 11.32 1.68
C ALA A 457 -23.30 11.78 0.29
N GLN A 458 -22.91 11.09 -0.79
CA GLN A 458 -23.18 11.45 -2.19
C GLN A 458 -22.63 12.83 -2.58
N VAL A 459 -21.47 13.18 -2.01
CA VAL A 459 -20.77 14.42 -2.32
C VAL A 459 -19.50 14.08 -3.11
N THR A 460 -19.51 14.38 -4.40
CA THR A 460 -18.35 14.18 -5.28
C THR A 460 -17.20 15.07 -4.83
N SER A 461 -16.03 14.46 -4.58
CA SER A 461 -14.80 15.22 -4.38
C SER A 461 -14.40 15.90 -5.69
N GLU A 462 -14.29 17.22 -5.71
CA GLU A 462 -13.85 17.99 -6.90
C GLU A 462 -12.45 17.57 -7.43
N ASN A 463 -11.70 16.77 -6.68
CA ASN A 463 -10.35 16.32 -7.04
C ASN A 463 -10.27 15.10 -8.00
N GLN A 464 -11.34 14.73 -8.72
CA GLN A 464 -11.27 13.67 -9.75
C GLN A 464 -11.28 14.17 -11.21
N ARG A 465 -11.10 15.48 -11.46
CA ARG A 465 -11.00 16.03 -12.83
C ARG A 465 -9.58 16.16 -13.40
N GLN A 466 -8.55 15.71 -12.72
CA GLN A 466 -7.19 15.65 -13.29
C GLN A 466 -6.51 14.35 -12.88
N GLY A 467 -6.37 13.44 -13.84
CA GLY A 467 -5.71 12.14 -13.71
C GLY A 467 -5.81 11.37 -15.01
#